data_AF-A0A2A4J2P5-F1
#
_entry.id   AF-A0A2A4J2P5-F1
#
_cell.length_a   1.000
_cell.length_b   1.000
_cell.length_c   1.000
_cell.angle_alpha   90.00
_cell.angle_beta   90.00
_cell.angle_gamma   90.00
#
_symmetry.space_group_name_H-M   'P 1'
#
loop_
_entity.id
_entity.type
_entity.pdbx_description
1 polymer ?
#
loop_
_entity_poly.entity_id
_entity_poly.type
_entity_poly.pdbx_seq_one_letter_code
_entity_poly.pdbx_strand_id
1 'polypeptide(L)'
;MGGNYSAMDPMEVPVPDIATLFERDGYLKPYEREIRRRYGCYKDLWDRIESWEGGFDGFTKGYKYFGPQYNSDGSVTWREWAPGAHSLHLQGEFNGWNSKSHPFKKLEFGKWELSIPANADGSCPLKHGSRVQLIVNDNLYRLSPWADYVKPFEGFTYQQFIYRPENPYKFKHQKVAKPKSPRIYECHVGIATAEGKVGTYNEFRDNVLPRIKNQG
;
A
#
# COMPACT_ATOMS: atom_id res chain seq x y z
N MET A 1 -15.94 14.17 18.82
CA MET A 1 -14.50 14.09 18.55
C MET A 1 -13.77 14.56 19.80
N GLY A 2 -13.22 13.64 20.58
CA GLY A 2 -12.35 13.97 21.71
C GLY A 2 -11.74 12.65 22.15
N GLY A 3 -10.41 12.55 22.07
CA GLY A 3 -9.73 11.43 22.71
C GLY A 3 -9.26 11.85 24.10
N ASN A 4 -8.77 10.88 24.86
CA ASN A 4 -8.43 11.06 26.28
C ASN A 4 -7.36 12.15 26.48
N TYR A 5 -6.42 12.30 25.54
CA TYR A 5 -5.32 13.26 25.66
C TYR A 5 -5.60 14.60 24.98
N SER A 6 -6.27 14.59 23.82
CA SER A 6 -6.61 15.82 23.07
C SER A 6 -7.64 16.69 23.77
N ALA A 7 -8.39 16.13 24.73
CA ALA A 7 -9.36 16.86 25.54
C ALA A 7 -8.76 17.50 26.80
N MET A 8 -7.55 17.12 27.21
CA MET A 8 -6.86 17.69 28.37
C MET A 8 -6.37 19.13 28.07
N ASP A 9 -6.04 19.91 29.09
CA ASP A 9 -5.18 21.07 28.85
C ASP A 9 -3.85 20.55 28.27
N PRO A 10 -3.36 21.08 27.13
CA PRO A 10 -2.12 20.62 26.55
C PRO A 10 -0.93 20.59 27.52
N MET A 11 -0.88 21.48 28.51
CA MET A 11 0.21 21.50 29.50
C MET A 11 0.19 20.29 30.44
N GLU A 12 -0.93 19.60 30.56
CA GLU A 12 -1.09 18.39 31.37
C GLU A 12 -0.80 17.10 30.57
N VAL A 13 -0.70 17.18 29.24
CA VAL A 13 -0.41 16.01 28.40
C VAL A 13 1.03 15.53 28.66
N PRO A 14 1.23 14.28 29.09
CA PRO A 14 2.56 13.75 29.38
C PRO A 14 3.30 13.42 28.08
N VAL A 15 4.32 14.22 27.76
CA VAL A 15 5.20 14.01 26.59
C VAL A 15 6.54 13.43 27.05
N PRO A 16 6.92 12.23 26.58
CA PRO A 16 8.22 11.64 26.89
C PRO A 16 9.37 12.54 26.45
N ASP A 17 10.40 12.65 27.29
CA ASP A 17 11.67 13.33 27.00
C ASP A 17 11.56 14.79 26.49
N ILE A 18 10.47 15.49 26.83
CA ILE A 18 10.27 16.88 26.39
C ILE A 18 11.32 17.85 26.97
N ALA A 19 11.84 17.56 28.16
CA ALA A 19 12.95 18.32 28.75
C ALA A 19 14.21 18.21 27.87
N THR A 20 14.58 16.99 27.47
CA THR A 20 15.71 16.72 26.57
C THR A 20 15.56 17.45 25.23
N LEU A 21 14.33 17.56 24.70
CA LEU A 21 14.06 18.33 23.48
C LEU A 21 14.43 19.82 23.66
N PHE A 22 14.04 20.42 24.78
CA PHE A 22 14.33 21.84 25.08
C PHE A 22 15.78 22.09 25.49
N GLU A 23 16.44 21.13 26.13
CA GLU A 23 17.88 21.21 26.39
C GLU A 23 18.67 21.21 25.09
N ARG A 24 18.24 20.41 24.10
CA ARG A 24 18.86 20.37 22.77
C ARG A 24 18.55 21.63 21.96
N ASP A 25 17.35 22.17 22.06
CA ASP A 25 16.93 23.39 21.37
C ASP A 25 15.94 24.22 22.21
N GLY A 26 16.47 25.22 22.91
CA GLY A 26 15.70 26.10 23.79
C GLY A 26 14.68 26.98 23.06
N TYR A 27 14.85 27.24 21.77
CA TYR A 27 13.91 28.06 20.99
C TYR A 27 12.53 27.41 20.85
N LEU A 28 12.42 26.11 21.15
CA LEU A 28 11.15 25.38 21.14
C LEU A 28 10.31 25.62 22.40
N LYS A 29 10.91 26.10 23.50
CA LYS A 29 10.23 26.25 24.80
C LYS A 29 8.98 27.15 24.75
N PRO A 30 8.97 28.31 24.06
CA PRO A 30 7.76 29.12 23.91
C PRO A 30 6.59 28.40 23.22
N TYR A 31 6.86 27.31 22.50
CA TYR A 31 5.86 26.52 21.76
C TYR A 31 5.47 25.21 22.47
N GLU A 32 5.87 25.03 23.74
CA GLU A 32 5.60 23.81 24.51
C GLU A 32 4.13 23.40 24.49
N ARG A 33 3.21 24.36 24.68
CA ARG A 33 1.77 24.09 24.66
C ARG A 33 1.33 23.43 23.36
N GLU A 34 1.84 23.88 22.22
CA GLU A 34 1.49 23.32 20.91
C GLU A 34 2.15 21.96 20.68
N ILE A 35 3.40 21.78 21.11
CA ILE A 35 4.10 20.49 21.04
C ILE A 35 3.32 19.42 21.81
N ARG A 36 2.90 19.74 23.04
CA ARG A 36 2.11 18.83 23.86
C ARG A 36 0.72 18.56 23.29
N ARG A 37 0.05 19.58 22.76
CA ARG A 37 -1.25 19.42 22.07
C ARG A 37 -1.13 18.43 20.90
N ARG A 38 -0.11 18.57 20.06
CA ARG A 38 0.16 17.67 18.93
C ARG A 38 0.42 16.24 19.40
N TYR A 39 1.22 16.08 20.46
CA TYR A 39 1.47 14.76 21.04
C TYR A 39 0.19 14.13 21.59
N GLY A 40 -0.70 14.90 22.24
CA GLY A 40 -2.00 14.41 22.69
C GLY A 40 -2.87 13.93 21.53
N CYS A 41 -2.97 14.69 20.43
CA CYS A 41 -3.67 14.26 19.22
C CYS A 41 -3.07 12.98 18.64
N TYR A 42 -1.74 12.89 18.57
CA TYR A 42 -1.03 11.69 18.12
C TYR A 42 -1.34 10.49 19.01
N LYS A 43 -1.29 10.64 20.33
CA LYS A 43 -1.56 9.57 21.29
C LYS A 43 -2.99 9.05 21.22
N ASP A 44 -3.96 9.94 21.04
CA ASP A 44 -5.34 9.51 20.83
C ASP A 44 -5.51 8.71 19.54
N LEU A 45 -4.83 9.09 18.46
CA LEU A 45 -4.85 8.31 17.22
C LEU A 45 -4.14 6.97 17.40
N TRP A 46 -2.99 6.97 18.07
CA TRP A 46 -2.23 5.77 18.40
C TRP A 46 -3.11 4.77 19.16
N ASP A 47 -3.76 5.21 20.23
CA ASP A 47 -4.55 4.33 21.09
C ASP A 47 -5.81 3.80 20.38
N ARG A 48 -6.38 4.56 19.44
CA ARG A 48 -7.46 4.07 18.57
C ARG A 48 -6.97 2.97 17.62
N ILE A 49 -5.80 3.14 17.00
CA ILE A 49 -5.20 2.11 16.14
C ILE A 49 -4.89 0.85 16.96
N GLU A 50 -4.31 1.00 18.15
CA GLU A 50 -4.03 -0.12 19.06
C GLU A 50 -5.30 -0.89 19.44
N SER A 51 -6.37 -0.18 19.81
CA SER A 51 -7.60 -0.82 20.28
C SER A 51 -8.47 -1.41 19.17
N TRP A 52 -8.52 -0.80 17.99
CA TRP A 52 -9.47 -1.21 16.94
C TRP A 52 -8.87 -2.08 15.84
N GLU A 53 -7.57 -1.97 15.58
CA GLU A 53 -6.94 -2.55 14.38
C GLU A 53 -5.89 -3.62 14.71
N GLY A 54 -5.81 -4.03 15.98
CA GLY A 54 -4.80 -5.00 16.46
C GLY A 54 -3.38 -4.40 16.49
N GLY A 55 -3.27 -3.11 16.80
CA GLY A 55 -2.00 -2.39 16.79
C GLY A 55 -1.54 -1.96 15.41
N PHE A 56 -0.41 -1.26 15.37
CA PHE A 56 0.19 -0.79 14.12
C PHE A 56 0.53 -1.94 13.16
N ASP A 57 0.94 -3.08 13.68
CA ASP A 57 1.27 -4.25 12.84
C ASP A 57 0.03 -4.78 12.11
N GLY A 58 -1.13 -4.81 12.76
CA GLY A 58 -2.41 -5.15 12.13
C GLY A 58 -2.82 -4.09 11.11
N PHE A 59 -2.84 -2.82 11.52
CA PHE A 59 -3.29 -1.71 10.69
C PHE A 59 -2.46 -1.52 9.40
N THR A 60 -1.14 -1.63 9.49
CA THR A 60 -0.22 -1.42 8.35
C THR A 60 -0.20 -2.58 7.35
N LYS A 61 -0.90 -3.69 7.65
CA LYS A 61 -1.05 -4.86 6.77
C LYS A 61 -2.37 -4.86 5.99
N GLY A 62 -2.96 -3.68 5.75
CA GLY A 62 -4.20 -3.55 4.97
C GLY A 62 -4.18 -4.23 3.60
N TYR A 63 -3.03 -4.36 2.94
CA TYR A 63 -2.86 -5.09 1.68
C TYR A 63 -3.15 -6.61 1.79
N LYS A 64 -3.20 -7.18 3.00
CA LYS A 64 -3.63 -8.56 3.26
C LYS A 64 -5.15 -8.69 3.41
N TYR A 65 -5.87 -7.57 3.41
CA TYR A 65 -7.33 -7.52 3.55
C TYR A 65 -8.00 -6.94 2.31
N PHE A 66 -7.46 -5.84 1.78
CA PHE A 66 -7.92 -5.14 0.58
C PHE A 66 -7.21 -5.63 -0.69
N GLY A 67 -7.81 -5.36 -1.85
CA GLY A 67 -7.40 -5.95 -3.12
C GLY A 67 -7.78 -7.44 -3.20
N PRO A 68 -7.25 -8.17 -4.20
CA PRO A 68 -7.51 -9.60 -4.35
C PRO A 68 -6.74 -10.44 -3.31
N GLN A 69 -7.46 -11.23 -2.52
CA GLN A 69 -6.92 -12.21 -1.58
C GLN A 69 -7.18 -13.61 -2.13
N TYR A 70 -6.12 -14.37 -2.38
CA TYR A 70 -6.18 -15.70 -2.99
C TYR A 70 -6.23 -16.77 -1.91
N ASN A 71 -7.33 -17.54 -1.88
CA ASN A 71 -7.59 -18.55 -0.87
C ASN A 71 -6.96 -19.89 -1.25
N SER A 72 -6.76 -20.77 -0.26
CA SER A 72 -6.15 -22.09 -0.45
C SER A 72 -7.01 -23.05 -1.27
N ASP A 73 -8.32 -22.81 -1.36
CA ASP A 73 -9.28 -23.57 -2.16
C ASP A 73 -9.35 -23.10 -3.63
N GLY A 74 -8.50 -22.14 -4.02
CA GLY A 74 -8.48 -21.54 -5.36
C GLY A 74 -9.44 -20.37 -5.56
N SER A 75 -10.34 -20.11 -4.61
CA SER A 75 -11.24 -18.95 -4.66
C SER A 75 -10.49 -17.64 -4.40
N VAL A 76 -11.15 -16.52 -4.71
CA VAL A 76 -10.63 -15.18 -4.47
C VAL A 76 -11.63 -14.37 -3.67
N THR A 77 -11.19 -13.74 -2.60
CA THR A 77 -11.93 -12.70 -1.90
C THR A 77 -11.33 -11.35 -2.25
N TRP A 78 -12.09 -10.47 -2.88
CA TRP A 78 -11.63 -9.15 -3.29
C TRP A 78 -12.32 -8.07 -2.49
N ARG A 79 -11.56 -7.17 -1.86
CA ARG A 79 -12.14 -6.04 -1.11
C ARG A 79 -11.65 -4.68 -1.58
N GLU A 80 -12.56 -3.72 -1.58
CA GLU A 80 -12.30 -2.33 -1.93
C GLU A 80 -12.94 -1.37 -0.93
N TRP A 81 -12.43 -0.14 -0.84
CA TRP A 81 -13.05 0.92 -0.06
C TRP A 81 -13.56 2.02 -1.00
N ALA A 82 -14.88 2.14 -1.11
CA ALA A 82 -15.55 3.07 -2.01
C ALA A 82 -16.87 3.54 -1.37
N PRO A 83 -16.81 4.37 -0.30
CA PRO A 83 -17.99 4.73 0.48
C PRO A 83 -19.07 5.47 -0.31
N GLY A 84 -18.65 6.31 -1.26
CA GLY A 84 -19.54 7.07 -2.15
C GLY A 84 -20.07 6.27 -3.36
N ALA A 85 -19.68 5.01 -3.52
CA ALA A 85 -20.24 4.17 -4.56
C ALA A 85 -21.66 3.70 -4.20
N HIS A 86 -22.52 3.59 -5.21
CA HIS A 86 -23.81 2.90 -5.13
C HIS A 86 -23.76 1.52 -5.80
N SER A 87 -22.83 1.30 -6.74
CA SER A 87 -22.51 -0.01 -7.30
C SER A 87 -21.00 -0.16 -7.52
N LEU A 88 -20.51 -1.39 -7.38
CA LEU A 88 -19.14 -1.76 -7.68
C LEU A 88 -19.13 -3.14 -8.32
N HIS A 89 -18.45 -3.27 -9.45
CA HIS A 89 -18.30 -4.54 -10.18
C HIS A 89 -16.84 -4.78 -10.57
N LEU A 90 -16.49 -6.05 -10.76
CA LEU A 90 -15.24 -6.46 -11.38
C LEU A 90 -15.49 -6.96 -12.80
N GLN A 91 -14.67 -6.50 -13.74
CA GLN A 91 -14.57 -7.09 -15.07
C GLN A 91 -13.13 -7.43 -15.41
N GLY A 92 -12.94 -8.33 -16.37
CA GLY A 92 -11.62 -8.65 -16.88
C GLY A 92 -11.66 -9.81 -17.86
N GLU A 93 -10.49 -10.27 -18.27
CA GLU A 93 -10.39 -11.38 -19.23
C GLU A 93 -11.02 -12.67 -18.69
N PHE A 94 -10.93 -12.89 -17.37
CA PHE A 94 -11.50 -14.07 -16.70
C PHE A 94 -13.01 -14.22 -16.87
N ASN A 95 -13.74 -13.13 -17.10
CA ASN A 95 -15.19 -13.12 -17.27
C ASN A 95 -15.63 -12.60 -18.65
N GLY A 96 -14.71 -12.59 -19.63
CA GLY A 96 -14.99 -12.10 -20.98
C GLY A 96 -15.39 -10.62 -21.00
N TRP A 97 -14.89 -9.81 -20.08
CA TRP A 97 -15.22 -8.39 -19.93
C TRP A 97 -16.71 -8.10 -19.66
N ASN A 98 -17.41 -9.04 -19.02
CA ASN A 98 -18.79 -8.82 -18.62
C ASN A 98 -18.86 -7.89 -17.39
N SER A 99 -19.30 -6.66 -17.63
CA SER A 99 -19.38 -5.57 -16.65
C SER A 99 -20.35 -5.78 -15.48
N LYS A 100 -21.27 -6.74 -15.57
CA LYS A 100 -22.34 -6.96 -14.58
C LYS A 100 -22.22 -8.28 -13.82
N SER A 101 -21.41 -9.21 -14.33
CA SER A 101 -21.37 -10.59 -13.83
C SER A 101 -20.79 -10.75 -12.42
N HIS A 102 -19.97 -9.81 -11.94
CA HIS A 102 -19.28 -9.91 -10.64
C HIS A 102 -19.50 -8.65 -9.79
N PRO A 103 -20.73 -8.43 -9.28
CA PRO A 103 -21.03 -7.33 -8.37
C PRO A 103 -20.40 -7.57 -7.00
N PHE A 104 -19.81 -6.52 -6.42
CA PHE A 104 -19.41 -6.54 -5.02
C PHE A 104 -20.63 -6.31 -4.11
N LYS A 105 -20.61 -6.92 -2.94
CA LYS A 105 -21.53 -6.65 -1.84
C LYS A 105 -21.00 -5.50 -0.99
N LYS A 106 -21.83 -4.49 -0.75
CA LYS A 106 -21.50 -3.40 0.18
C LYS A 106 -21.45 -3.95 1.61
N LEU A 107 -20.39 -3.59 2.33
CA LEU A 107 -20.17 -3.86 3.74
C LEU A 107 -20.26 -2.56 4.55
N GLU A 108 -20.07 -2.66 5.85
CA GLU A 108 -19.97 -1.50 6.74
C GLU A 108 -18.79 -0.59 6.37
N PHE A 109 -18.87 0.67 6.83
CA PHE A 109 -17.85 1.70 6.63
C PHE A 109 -17.52 2.00 5.15
N GLY A 110 -18.43 1.64 4.22
CA GLY A 110 -18.24 1.87 2.79
C GLY A 110 -17.25 0.92 2.12
N LYS A 111 -16.92 -0.19 2.79
CA LYS A 111 -16.15 -1.29 2.21
C LYS A 111 -17.05 -2.10 1.27
N TRP A 112 -16.44 -2.81 0.34
CA TRP A 112 -17.11 -3.67 -0.63
C TRP A 112 -16.34 -4.99 -0.73
N GLU A 113 -17.04 -6.10 -0.86
CA GLU A 113 -16.45 -7.44 -0.97
C GLU A 113 -17.08 -8.24 -2.12
N LEU A 114 -16.23 -8.89 -2.90
CA LEU A 114 -16.61 -9.85 -3.93
C LEU A 114 -15.93 -11.18 -3.63
N SER A 115 -16.70 -12.26 -3.65
CA SER A 115 -16.17 -13.63 -3.60
C SER A 115 -16.28 -14.26 -4.98
N ILE A 116 -15.15 -14.66 -5.55
CA ILE A 116 -15.06 -15.34 -6.85
C ILE A 116 -14.72 -16.81 -6.56
N PRO A 117 -15.61 -17.78 -6.87
CA PRO A 117 -15.34 -19.18 -6.62
C PRO A 117 -14.16 -19.69 -7.47
N ALA A 118 -13.54 -20.77 -7.03
CA ALA A 118 -12.58 -21.50 -7.85
C ALA A 118 -13.25 -22.04 -9.11
N ASN A 119 -12.45 -22.29 -10.15
CA ASN A 119 -12.90 -23.04 -11.31
C ASN A 119 -13.28 -24.48 -10.91
N ALA A 120 -14.00 -25.19 -11.78
CA ALA A 120 -14.43 -26.57 -11.53
C ALA A 120 -13.27 -27.55 -11.26
N ASP A 121 -12.06 -27.25 -11.77
CA ASP A 121 -10.83 -28.00 -11.53
C ASP A 121 -10.07 -27.56 -10.27
N GLY A 122 -10.64 -26.65 -9.47
CA GLY A 122 -10.03 -26.07 -8.28
C GLY A 122 -8.99 -24.97 -8.57
N SER A 123 -8.75 -24.63 -9.83
CA SER A 123 -7.79 -23.58 -10.18
C SER A 123 -8.36 -22.18 -9.93
N CYS A 124 -7.47 -21.21 -9.72
CA CYS A 124 -7.86 -19.82 -9.52
C CYS A 124 -8.36 -19.20 -10.84
N PRO A 125 -9.53 -18.53 -10.84
CA PRO A 125 -10.06 -17.88 -12.05
C PRO A 125 -9.22 -16.68 -12.52
N LEU A 126 -8.52 -16.01 -11.60
CA LEU A 126 -7.67 -14.85 -11.90
C LEU A 126 -6.23 -15.31 -12.20
N LYS A 127 -5.92 -15.47 -13.48
CA LYS A 127 -4.61 -15.96 -13.94
C LYS A 127 -3.55 -14.87 -13.89
N HIS A 128 -2.30 -15.26 -13.63
CA HIS A 128 -1.19 -14.31 -13.72
C HIS A 128 -1.11 -13.67 -15.11
N GLY A 129 -0.94 -12.35 -15.15
CA GLY A 129 -0.83 -11.59 -16.38
C GLY A 129 -2.18 -11.30 -17.05
N SER A 130 -3.29 -11.80 -16.51
CA SER A 130 -4.61 -11.43 -17.03
C SER A 130 -5.03 -10.04 -16.57
N ARG A 131 -5.83 -9.37 -17.39
CA ARG A 131 -6.30 -8.00 -17.14
C ARG A 131 -7.62 -7.96 -16.38
N VAL A 132 -7.75 -6.94 -15.55
CA VAL A 132 -8.91 -6.67 -14.69
C VAL A 132 -9.16 -5.18 -14.56
N GLN A 133 -10.39 -4.80 -14.23
CA GLN A 133 -10.80 -3.42 -14.04
C GLN A 133 -12.02 -3.35 -13.12
N LEU A 134 -12.04 -2.37 -12.22
CA LEU A 134 -13.21 -2.04 -11.42
C LEU A 134 -14.15 -1.14 -12.21
N ILE A 135 -15.45 -1.33 -12.00
CA ILE A 135 -16.49 -0.42 -12.50
C ILE A 135 -17.23 0.13 -11.29
N VAL A 136 -17.09 1.42 -11.06
CA VAL A 136 -17.77 2.16 -10.00
C VAL A 136 -18.98 2.88 -10.60
N ASN A 137 -20.14 2.79 -9.97
CA ASN A 137 -21.36 3.50 -10.39
C ASN A 137 -21.71 3.26 -11.87
N ASP A 138 -21.54 2.01 -12.31
CA ASP A 138 -21.87 1.47 -13.64
C ASP A 138 -21.07 2.01 -14.84
N ASN A 139 -20.38 3.16 -14.73
CA ASN A 139 -19.67 3.79 -15.85
C ASN A 139 -18.27 4.32 -15.55
N LEU A 140 -17.81 4.29 -14.28
CA LEU A 140 -16.48 4.76 -13.91
C LEU A 140 -15.50 3.58 -13.84
N TYR A 141 -14.74 3.42 -14.90
CA TYR A 141 -13.69 2.42 -15.01
C TYR A 141 -12.45 2.85 -14.20
N ARG A 142 -12.00 2.00 -13.27
CA ARG A 142 -10.89 2.31 -12.35
C ARG A 142 -9.95 1.11 -12.19
N LEU A 143 -8.70 1.41 -11.89
CA LEU A 143 -7.78 0.44 -11.32
C LEU A 143 -8.06 0.33 -9.82
N SER A 144 -7.80 -0.85 -9.24
CA SER A 144 -7.79 -0.96 -7.79
C SER A 144 -6.72 -0.05 -7.18
N PRO A 145 -7.00 0.68 -6.09
CA PRO A 145 -5.97 1.34 -5.29
C PRO A 145 -4.92 0.36 -4.73
N TRP A 146 -5.23 -0.93 -4.73
CA TRP A 146 -4.40 -2.03 -4.23
C TRP A 146 -3.79 -2.87 -5.36
N ALA A 147 -3.70 -2.33 -6.58
CA ALA A 147 -3.11 -3.01 -7.72
C ALA A 147 -1.58 -3.16 -7.55
N ASP A 148 -1.08 -4.40 -7.53
CA ASP A 148 0.37 -4.69 -7.46
C ASP A 148 1.12 -4.35 -8.74
N TYR A 149 0.46 -4.43 -9.90
CA TYR A 149 1.09 -4.24 -11.20
C TYR A 149 0.16 -3.62 -12.23
N VAL A 150 0.63 -2.56 -12.85
CA VAL A 150 -0.08 -1.80 -13.89
C VAL A 150 0.89 -1.44 -15.01
N LYS A 151 0.41 -1.44 -16.25
CA LYS A 151 1.18 -0.95 -17.40
C LYS A 151 0.25 -0.43 -18.49
N PRO A 152 0.73 0.46 -19.39
CA PRO A 152 0.00 0.79 -20.59
C PRO A 152 -0.26 -0.47 -21.44
N PHE A 153 -1.43 -0.56 -22.03
CA PHE A 153 -1.80 -1.63 -22.94
C PHE A 153 -2.69 -1.05 -24.05
N GLU A 154 -2.34 -1.31 -25.31
CA GLU A 154 -3.03 -0.77 -26.49
C GLU A 154 -3.23 0.75 -26.43
N GLY A 155 -2.14 1.49 -26.14
CA GLY A 155 -2.14 2.94 -26.02
C GLY A 155 -1.43 3.41 -24.75
N PHE A 156 -1.84 4.56 -24.23
CA PHE A 156 -1.20 5.20 -23.07
C PHE A 156 -1.95 4.97 -21.75
N THR A 157 -3.16 4.41 -21.81
CA THR A 157 -3.96 4.15 -20.61
C THR A 157 -3.42 2.93 -19.86
N TYR A 158 -3.14 3.11 -18.58
CA TYR A 158 -2.71 2.03 -17.71
C TYR A 158 -3.87 1.05 -17.46
N GLN A 159 -3.56 -0.24 -17.55
CA GLN A 159 -4.46 -1.32 -17.19
C GLN A 159 -3.84 -2.11 -16.03
N GLN A 160 -4.71 -2.70 -15.20
CA GLN A 160 -4.29 -3.53 -14.07
C GLN A 160 -4.14 -4.97 -14.54
N PHE A 161 -3.03 -5.58 -14.12
CA PHE A 161 -2.69 -6.96 -14.41
C PHE A 161 -2.59 -7.73 -13.11
N ILE A 162 -3.11 -8.96 -13.09
CA ILE A 162 -2.97 -9.86 -11.95
C ILE A 162 -1.50 -10.30 -11.81
N TYR A 163 -0.83 -9.86 -10.76
CA TYR A 163 0.58 -10.17 -10.52
C TYR A 163 0.74 -11.30 -9.51
N ARG A 164 0.79 -12.54 -10.01
CA ARG A 164 0.97 -13.75 -9.22
C ARG A 164 1.87 -14.75 -9.97
N PRO A 165 3.16 -14.42 -10.17
CA PRO A 165 4.06 -15.31 -10.90
C PRO A 165 4.14 -16.68 -10.22
N GLU A 166 4.21 -17.75 -11.01
CA GLU A 166 4.34 -19.12 -10.48
C GLU A 166 5.60 -19.29 -9.63
N ASN A 167 6.67 -18.59 -10.03
CA ASN A 167 7.97 -18.62 -9.38
C ASN A 167 8.34 -17.21 -8.86
N PRO A 168 7.79 -16.78 -7.70
CA PRO A 168 8.15 -15.50 -7.12
C PRO A 168 9.61 -15.46 -6.68
N TYR A 169 10.24 -14.29 -6.81
CA TYR A 169 11.65 -14.12 -6.41
C TYR A 169 11.82 -14.35 -4.90
N LYS A 170 12.71 -15.28 -4.54
CA LYS A 170 13.11 -15.52 -3.15
C LYS A 170 14.38 -14.73 -2.85
N PHE A 171 14.32 -13.82 -1.88
CA PHE A 171 15.49 -13.06 -1.43
C PHE A 171 16.59 -14.01 -0.95
N LYS A 172 17.79 -13.86 -1.53
CA LYS A 172 18.94 -14.74 -1.27
C LYS A 172 19.94 -14.21 -0.23
N HIS A 173 19.85 -12.92 0.09
CA HIS A 173 20.81 -12.23 0.95
C HIS A 173 20.07 -11.59 2.13
N GLN A 174 20.71 -11.58 3.30
CA GLN A 174 20.21 -10.90 4.48
C GLN A 174 20.32 -9.38 4.31
N LYS A 175 19.51 -8.64 5.09
CA LYS A 175 19.60 -7.18 5.16
C LYS A 175 20.96 -6.78 5.75
N VAL A 176 21.61 -5.79 5.12
CA VAL A 176 22.87 -5.23 5.63
C VAL A 176 22.66 -4.53 6.97
N ALA A 177 23.68 -4.56 7.83
CA ALA A 177 23.66 -3.86 9.11
C ALA A 177 23.54 -2.33 8.91
N LYS A 178 22.93 -1.65 9.88
CA LYS A 178 22.80 -0.18 9.85
C LYS A 178 24.21 0.45 9.88
N PRO A 179 24.59 1.24 8.87
CA PRO A 179 25.91 1.88 8.85
C PRO A 179 26.01 2.95 9.95
N LYS A 180 27.23 3.21 10.43
CA LYS A 180 27.50 4.31 11.39
C LYS A 180 27.13 5.68 10.80
N SER A 181 27.44 5.87 9.52
CA SER A 181 27.12 7.09 8.76
C SER A 181 26.65 6.68 7.37
N PRO A 182 25.44 7.05 6.94
CA PRO A 182 24.94 6.69 5.62
C PRO A 182 25.64 7.51 4.54
N ARG A 183 26.17 6.82 3.51
CA ARG A 183 26.60 7.43 2.24
C ARG A 183 25.59 6.99 1.18
N ILE A 184 24.73 7.91 0.76
CA ILE A 184 23.57 7.59 -0.07
C ILE A 184 23.89 7.98 -1.52
N TYR A 185 23.82 7.00 -2.41
CA TYR A 185 23.82 7.24 -3.85
C TYR A 185 22.37 7.37 -4.33
N GLU A 186 21.93 8.60 -4.56
CA GLU A 186 20.59 8.84 -5.14
C GLU A 186 20.59 8.45 -6.62
N CYS A 187 19.57 7.73 -7.06
CA CYS A 187 19.51 7.17 -8.41
C CYS A 187 18.09 7.07 -8.95
N HIS A 188 17.98 7.09 -10.29
CA HIS A 188 16.74 6.83 -11.01
C HIS A 188 16.98 5.77 -12.09
N VAL A 189 16.36 4.60 -11.94
CA VAL A 189 16.59 3.41 -12.78
C VAL A 189 16.39 3.70 -14.28
N GLY A 190 15.30 4.38 -14.63
CA GLY A 190 14.92 4.58 -16.04
C GLY A 190 15.89 5.44 -16.86
N ILE A 191 16.76 6.24 -16.22
CA ILE A 191 17.74 7.11 -16.89
C ILE A 191 19.18 6.66 -16.62
N ALA A 192 19.36 5.49 -16.00
CA ALA A 192 20.67 4.99 -15.60
C ALA A 192 21.35 4.14 -16.69
N THR A 193 20.96 4.36 -17.95
CA THR A 193 21.57 3.76 -19.14
C THR A 193 22.05 4.87 -20.06
N ALA A 194 23.11 4.61 -20.84
CA ALA A 194 23.60 5.54 -21.86
C ALA A 194 22.72 5.52 -23.12
N GLU A 195 21.88 4.50 -23.28
CA GLU A 195 20.97 4.36 -24.42
C GLU A 195 19.77 5.30 -24.29
N GLY A 196 19.27 5.82 -25.42
CA GLY A 196 18.06 6.65 -25.49
C GLY A 196 16.75 5.85 -25.28
N LYS A 197 16.66 5.09 -24.18
CA LYS A 197 15.53 4.25 -23.79
C LYS A 197 15.28 4.32 -22.28
N VAL A 198 14.15 3.79 -21.82
CA VAL A 198 13.91 3.59 -20.39
C VAL A 198 14.73 2.38 -19.92
N GLY A 199 15.70 2.60 -19.03
CA GLY A 199 16.50 1.56 -18.41
C GLY A 199 15.68 0.60 -17.54
N THR A 200 16.13 -0.65 -17.44
CA THR A 200 15.46 -1.72 -16.69
C THR A 200 16.08 -1.96 -15.31
N TYR A 201 15.32 -2.58 -14.40
CA TYR A 201 15.84 -2.98 -13.08
C TYR A 201 17.02 -3.95 -13.17
N ASN A 202 17.04 -4.84 -14.17
CA ASN A 202 18.15 -5.79 -14.37
C ASN A 202 19.42 -5.08 -14.86
N GLU A 203 19.31 -4.17 -15.84
CA GLU A 203 20.45 -3.36 -16.29
C GLU A 203 21.03 -2.53 -15.13
N PHE A 204 20.16 -1.93 -14.30
CA PHE A 204 20.60 -1.19 -13.11
C PHE A 204 21.33 -2.10 -12.12
N ARG A 205 20.77 -3.30 -11.85
CA ARG A 205 21.37 -4.30 -10.96
C ARG A 205 22.77 -4.70 -11.45
N ASP A 206 22.91 -4.99 -12.74
CA ASP A 206 24.12 -5.61 -13.29
C ASP A 206 25.21 -4.57 -13.58
N ASN A 207 24.83 -3.36 -14.01
CA ASN A 207 25.81 -2.37 -14.49
C ASN A 207 26.04 -1.20 -13.52
N VAL A 208 25.03 -0.83 -12.71
CA VAL A 208 25.08 0.39 -11.89
C VAL A 208 25.38 0.08 -10.42
N LEU A 209 24.75 -0.94 -9.83
CA LEU A 209 25.03 -1.32 -8.44
C LEU A 209 26.52 -1.63 -8.16
N PRO A 210 27.27 -2.34 -9.04
CA PRO A 210 28.70 -2.55 -8.84
C PRO A 210 29.49 -1.24 -8.81
N ARG A 211 29.14 -0.29 -9.68
CA ARG A 211 29.76 1.04 -9.70
C ARG A 211 29.51 1.79 -8.40
N ILE A 212 28.26 1.80 -7.90
CA ILE A 212 27.91 2.45 -6.62
C ILE A 212 28.77 1.86 -5.50
N LYS A 213 28.85 0.53 -5.41
CA LYS A 213 29.67 -0.15 -4.40
C LYS A 213 31.15 0.23 -4.49
N ASN A 214 31.70 0.35 -5.70
CA ASN A 214 33.10 0.68 -5.93
C ASN A 214 33.46 2.13 -5.55
N GLN A 215 32.47 3.02 -5.40
CA GLN A 215 32.68 4.41 -4.97
C GLN A 215 32.71 4.59 -3.44
N GLY A 216 32.43 3.53 -2.68
CA GLY A 216 32.40 3.54 -1.21
C GLY A 216 31.05 3.92 -0.62
#